data_AF-A0A847U7W6-F1
#
_entry.id   AF-A0A847U7W6-F1
#
_cell.length_a   1.000
_cell.length_b   1.000
_cell.length_c   1.000
_cell.angle_alpha   90.00
_cell.angle_beta   90.00
_cell.angle_gamma   90.00
#
_symmetry.space_group_name_H-M   'P 1'
#
loop_
_entity.id
_entity.type
_entity.pdbx_description
1 polymer ?
#
loop_
_entity_poly.entity_id
_entity_poly.type
_entity_poly.pdbx_seq_one_letter_code
_entity_poly.pdbx_strand_id
1 'polypeptide(L)'
;MGNTRRELITGGAVAAGLISAAQQVRAAFSEQPDHVTIDGYDDAKADIETYQPLLDLSNLEVRPNRQYAWRARSEEYGADWYCYWTFYTDQQGIDEADSHLPDREPVYVAVSDGAVDRVVYSTWHYAAETDDDPSQYDSTHPRLQVIAPWHGHQPSESGGEFVTLDDLSGVYGDWLANGWGVDRRSVVDPPHAEDRGNWWPESQQRDHKLAVWFHELTGGWVPDTFRLDT
;
A
#
# COMPACT_ATOMS: atom_id res chain seq x y z
N MET A 1 8.32 65.74 -31.40
CA MET A 1 8.65 65.48 -29.99
C MET A 1 8.18 64.07 -29.67
N GLY A 2 9.12 63.20 -29.31
CA GLY A 2 8.96 61.74 -29.33
C GLY A 2 8.12 61.18 -28.17
N ASN A 3 7.39 60.12 -28.50
CA ASN A 3 6.77 59.19 -27.56
C ASN A 3 7.85 58.41 -26.80
N THR A 4 7.66 58.16 -25.49
CA THR A 4 8.21 56.94 -24.87
C THR A 4 7.22 56.36 -23.88
N ARG A 5 6.92 55.07 -24.10
CA ARG A 5 6.01 54.21 -23.36
C ARG A 5 6.51 53.97 -21.93
N ARG A 6 5.58 53.95 -20.98
CA ARG A 6 5.74 53.20 -19.72
C ARG A 6 5.38 51.75 -20.03
N GLU A 7 6.34 50.84 -19.96
CA GLU A 7 6.07 49.40 -19.85
C GLU A 7 6.29 48.97 -18.40
N LEU A 8 5.24 48.35 -17.87
CA LEU A 8 5.15 47.72 -16.56
C LEU A 8 6.16 46.56 -16.49
N ILE A 9 6.99 46.55 -15.46
CA ILE A 9 7.63 45.33 -14.96
C ILE A 9 6.80 44.85 -13.78
N THR A 10 6.08 43.74 -13.95
CA THR A 10 5.77 42.79 -12.86
C THR A 10 5.08 41.56 -13.42
N GLY A 11 5.79 40.43 -13.43
CA GLY A 11 5.18 39.12 -13.69
C GLY A 11 6.22 38.09 -14.12
N GLY A 12 6.73 37.30 -13.18
CA GLY A 12 7.61 36.19 -13.53
C GLY A 12 8.37 35.59 -12.37
N ALA A 13 7.68 34.87 -11.48
CA ALA A 13 8.32 33.96 -10.53
C ALA A 13 7.34 32.88 -10.03
N VAL A 14 6.90 31.97 -10.89
CA VAL A 14 6.18 30.74 -10.47
C VAL A 14 6.60 29.47 -11.26
N ALA A 15 7.43 29.58 -12.30
CA ALA A 15 7.65 28.46 -13.24
C ALA A 15 8.64 27.37 -12.77
N ALA A 16 9.47 27.61 -11.75
CA ALA A 16 10.55 26.69 -11.39
C ALA A 16 10.14 25.52 -10.46
N GLY A 17 9.11 25.70 -9.62
CA GLY A 17 8.67 24.66 -8.66
C GLY A 17 7.68 23.64 -9.21
N LEU A 18 6.93 23.98 -10.27
CA LEU A 18 5.93 23.09 -10.85
C LEU A 18 6.55 21.94 -11.66
N ILE A 19 7.75 22.15 -12.21
CA ILE A 19 8.44 21.13 -13.01
C ILE A 19 8.95 19.98 -12.12
N SER A 20 9.43 20.27 -10.90
CA SER A 20 9.95 19.24 -9.99
C SER A 20 8.85 18.34 -9.42
N ALA A 21 7.70 18.90 -9.04
CA ALA A 21 6.59 18.12 -8.49
C ALA A 21 5.98 17.18 -9.54
N ALA A 22 5.73 17.68 -10.75
CA ALA A 22 5.20 16.86 -11.85
C ALA A 22 6.18 15.75 -12.28
N GLN A 23 7.49 16.00 -12.23
CA GLN A 23 8.51 14.97 -12.49
C GLN A 23 8.56 13.91 -11.39
N GLN A 24 8.42 14.30 -10.11
CA GLN A 24 8.37 13.34 -9.00
C GLN A 24 7.15 12.44 -9.08
N VAL A 25 5.97 12.99 -9.36
CA VAL A 25 4.74 12.18 -9.59
C VAL A 25 4.96 11.20 -10.74
N ARG A 26 5.44 11.66 -11.89
CA ARG A 26 5.73 10.76 -13.03
C ARG A 26 6.77 9.68 -12.71
N ALA A 27 7.77 10.01 -11.90
CA ALA A 27 8.78 9.04 -11.48
C ALA A 27 8.21 8.00 -10.52
N ALA A 28 7.29 8.39 -9.64
CA ALA A 28 6.61 7.47 -8.71
C ALA A 28 5.80 6.41 -9.47
N PHE A 29 5.03 6.83 -10.48
CA PHE A 29 4.19 5.96 -11.30
C PHE A 29 4.92 5.39 -12.54
N SER A 30 6.25 5.38 -12.55
CA SER A 30 7.04 4.93 -13.71
C SER A 30 6.87 3.45 -14.06
N GLU A 31 6.47 2.62 -13.09
CA GLU A 31 6.22 1.18 -13.26
C GLU A 31 4.73 0.86 -13.49
N GLN A 32 3.86 1.88 -13.59
CA GLN A 32 2.44 1.67 -13.88
C GLN A 32 2.26 1.24 -15.34
N PRO A 33 1.64 0.08 -15.62
CA PRO A 33 1.38 -0.34 -16.99
C PRO A 33 0.38 0.60 -17.69
N ASP A 34 0.52 0.79 -19.00
CA ASP A 34 -0.29 1.73 -19.79
C ASP A 34 -1.81 1.42 -19.76
N HIS A 35 -2.19 0.15 -19.55
CA HIS A 35 -3.59 -0.27 -19.46
C HIS A 35 -4.20 -0.04 -18.06
N VAL A 36 -3.38 0.27 -17.05
CA VAL A 36 -3.86 0.49 -15.68
C VAL A 36 -4.20 1.96 -15.49
N THR A 37 -5.38 2.22 -14.97
CA THR A 37 -5.81 3.52 -14.48
C THR A 37 -5.88 3.47 -12.96
N ILE A 38 -5.27 4.45 -12.30
CA ILE A 38 -5.36 4.65 -10.84
C ILE A 38 -6.24 5.86 -10.59
N ASP A 39 -7.34 5.65 -9.87
CA ASP A 39 -8.22 6.69 -9.35
C ASP A 39 -7.90 6.91 -7.87
N GLY A 40 -7.51 8.14 -7.51
CA GLY A 40 -7.23 8.50 -6.11
C GLY A 40 -8.46 8.43 -5.22
N TYR A 41 -8.27 8.60 -3.91
CA TYR A 41 -9.36 8.47 -2.93
C TYR A 41 -10.56 9.36 -3.25
N ASP A 42 -10.35 10.63 -3.60
CA ASP A 42 -11.46 11.56 -3.87
C ASP A 42 -12.27 11.17 -5.12
N ASP A 43 -11.62 10.60 -6.14
CA ASP A 43 -12.26 10.22 -7.41
C ASP A 43 -13.06 8.90 -7.31
N ALA A 44 -12.68 8.02 -6.37
CA ALA A 44 -13.31 6.71 -6.15
C ALA A 44 -13.84 6.51 -4.72
N LYS A 45 -14.10 7.60 -3.99
CA LYS A 45 -14.41 7.63 -2.55
C LYS A 45 -15.49 6.64 -2.14
N ALA A 46 -16.64 6.67 -2.82
CA ALA A 46 -17.79 5.84 -2.45
C ALA A 46 -17.47 4.34 -2.54
N ASP A 47 -16.75 3.94 -3.60
CA ASP A 47 -16.38 2.55 -3.80
C ASP A 47 -15.26 2.13 -2.84
N ILE A 48 -14.24 2.98 -2.63
CA ILE A 48 -13.16 2.71 -1.67
C ILE A 48 -13.70 2.57 -0.24
N GLU A 49 -14.66 3.40 0.17
CA GLU A 49 -15.32 3.26 1.47
C GLU A 49 -16.16 1.98 1.55
N THR A 50 -16.83 1.59 0.45
CA THR A 50 -17.67 0.38 0.38
C THR A 50 -16.85 -0.91 0.53
N TYR A 51 -15.67 -0.98 -0.08
CA TYR A 51 -14.84 -2.19 -0.06
C TYR A 51 -13.70 -2.13 0.96
N GLN A 52 -13.77 -1.17 1.88
CA GLN A 52 -12.75 -1.01 2.92
C GLN A 52 -12.68 -2.25 3.82
N PRO A 53 -11.49 -2.82 4.06
CA PRO A 53 -11.31 -3.90 5.03
C PRO A 53 -11.68 -3.47 6.45
N LEU A 54 -12.36 -4.35 7.17
CA LEU A 54 -12.63 -4.22 8.60
C LEU A 54 -11.51 -4.91 9.39
N LEU A 55 -10.74 -4.14 10.16
CA LEU A 55 -9.54 -4.65 10.84
C LEU A 55 -9.81 -4.94 12.32
N ASP A 56 -9.55 -6.17 12.76
CA ASP A 56 -9.44 -6.49 14.19
C ASP A 56 -8.07 -6.04 14.69
N LEU A 57 -8.10 -4.96 15.46
CA LEU A 57 -6.94 -4.29 16.05
C LEU A 57 -6.87 -4.51 17.57
N SER A 58 -7.66 -5.44 18.12
CA SER A 58 -7.83 -5.61 19.57
C SER A 58 -6.57 -6.10 20.29
N ASN A 59 -5.67 -6.75 19.56
CA ASN A 59 -4.40 -7.30 20.04
C ASN A 59 -3.19 -6.34 19.85
N LEU A 60 -3.38 -5.17 19.23
CA LEU A 60 -2.27 -4.28 18.91
C LEU A 60 -1.99 -3.26 20.01
N GLU A 61 -0.71 -3.13 20.37
CA GLU A 61 -0.20 -2.02 21.17
C GLU A 61 -0.05 -0.76 20.31
N VAL A 62 0.61 -0.88 19.14
CA VAL A 62 0.72 0.18 18.15
C VAL A 62 -0.44 0.09 17.17
N ARG A 63 -1.35 1.07 17.22
CA ARG A 63 -2.52 1.12 16.34
C ARG A 63 -2.21 1.90 15.05
N PRO A 64 -2.81 1.54 13.92
CA PRO A 64 -2.64 2.30 12.69
C PRO A 64 -3.31 3.68 12.82
N ASN A 65 -2.73 4.69 12.20
CA ASN A 65 -3.30 6.04 12.21
C ASN A 65 -4.18 6.33 10.99
N ARG A 66 -3.91 5.67 9.86
CA ARG A 66 -4.52 5.88 8.56
C ARG A 66 -4.46 4.60 7.74
N GLN A 67 -5.37 4.49 6.78
CA GLN A 67 -5.30 3.53 5.71
C GLN A 67 -5.32 4.31 4.39
N TYR A 68 -4.20 4.33 3.71
CA TYR A 68 -4.06 5.07 2.46
C TYR A 68 -4.58 4.23 1.31
N ALA A 69 -5.47 4.78 0.50
CA ALA A 69 -6.16 4.00 -0.51
C ALA A 69 -6.23 4.68 -1.88
N TRP A 70 -6.37 3.84 -2.90
CA TRP A 70 -6.80 4.21 -4.25
C TRP A 70 -7.53 3.02 -4.89
N ARG A 71 -8.13 3.26 -6.06
CA ARG A 71 -8.67 2.21 -6.93
C ARG A 71 -7.78 2.05 -8.16
N ALA A 72 -7.42 0.83 -8.52
CA ALA A 72 -6.76 0.48 -9.77
C ALA A 72 -7.73 -0.31 -10.67
N ARG A 73 -7.82 0.07 -11.94
CA ARG A 73 -8.71 -0.55 -12.93
C ARG A 73 -8.00 -0.75 -14.25
N SER A 74 -8.39 -1.79 -14.97
CA SER A 74 -7.94 -2.07 -16.33
C SER A 74 -9.01 -2.89 -17.03
N GLU A 75 -9.24 -2.65 -18.33
CA GLU A 75 -10.08 -3.53 -19.15
C GLU A 75 -9.48 -4.93 -19.32
N GLU A 76 -8.18 -5.08 -19.05
CA GLU A 76 -7.49 -6.38 -19.05
C GLU A 76 -7.72 -7.14 -17.73
N TYR A 77 -8.16 -6.46 -16.67
CA TYR A 77 -8.49 -7.12 -15.40
C TYR A 77 -9.91 -7.68 -15.46
N GLY A 78 -10.11 -8.84 -14.84
CA GLY A 78 -11.45 -9.37 -14.59
C GLY A 78 -12.20 -8.65 -13.47
N ALA A 79 -11.52 -7.76 -12.73
CA ALA A 79 -11.99 -7.12 -11.50
C ALA A 79 -11.45 -5.69 -11.37
N ASP A 80 -12.18 -4.83 -10.65
CA ASP A 80 -11.65 -3.59 -10.09
C ASP A 80 -10.88 -3.90 -8.80
N TRP A 81 -9.75 -3.24 -8.60
CA TRP A 81 -8.91 -3.45 -7.43
C TRP A 81 -8.91 -2.24 -6.50
N TYR A 82 -9.24 -2.46 -5.24
CA TYR A 82 -9.16 -1.44 -4.19
C TYR A 82 -7.92 -1.71 -3.35
N CYS A 83 -6.96 -0.80 -3.41
CA CYS A 83 -5.66 -0.98 -2.79
C CYS A 83 -5.60 -0.17 -1.51
N TYR A 84 -5.36 -0.83 -0.39
CA TYR A 84 -5.27 -0.22 0.93
C TYR A 84 -3.87 -0.46 1.50
N TRP A 85 -3.25 0.58 2.05
CA TRP A 85 -1.99 0.51 2.78
C TRP A 85 -2.21 1.05 4.19
N THR A 86 -2.28 0.14 5.15
CA THR A 86 -2.48 0.46 6.56
C THR A 86 -1.16 1.00 7.13
N PHE A 87 -1.17 2.24 7.62
CA PHE A 87 0.02 2.93 8.09
C PHE A 87 0.12 2.90 9.62
N TYR A 88 1.29 2.49 10.10
CA TYR A 88 1.69 2.47 11.49
C TYR A 88 2.88 3.41 11.68
N THR A 89 2.93 4.10 12.82
CA THR A 89 4.05 4.98 13.14
C THR A 89 5.36 4.22 13.28
N ASP A 90 5.26 2.97 13.74
CA ASP A 90 6.35 2.08 14.06
C ASP A 90 5.85 0.63 14.08
N GLN A 91 6.74 -0.32 13.80
CA GLN A 91 6.59 -1.72 14.14
C GLN A 91 7.61 -2.07 15.23
N GLN A 92 7.12 -2.67 16.32
CA GLN A 92 7.95 -3.17 17.41
C GLN A 92 7.95 -4.70 17.36
N GLY A 93 8.84 -5.25 16.52
CA GLY A 93 8.99 -6.69 16.35
C GLY A 93 9.45 -7.41 17.62
N ILE A 94 9.77 -8.70 17.48
CA ILE A 94 10.28 -9.49 18.62
C ILE A 94 11.62 -8.94 19.12
N ASP A 95 12.43 -8.40 18.21
CA ASP A 95 13.71 -7.76 18.50
C ASP A 95 13.95 -6.51 17.62
N GLU A 96 15.10 -5.88 17.79
CA GLU A 96 15.47 -4.67 17.03
C GLU A 96 15.64 -4.92 15.53
N ALA A 97 16.00 -6.14 15.11
CA ALA A 97 16.18 -6.46 13.69
C ALA A 97 14.84 -6.58 12.94
N ASP A 98 13.78 -6.85 13.70
CA ASP A 98 12.40 -7.01 13.25
C ASP A 98 11.53 -5.76 13.52
N SER A 99 12.16 -4.67 14.00
CA SER A 99 11.50 -3.40 14.31
C SER A 99 11.91 -2.31 13.31
N HIS A 100 10.97 -1.48 12.86
CA HIS A 100 11.28 -0.40 11.91
C HIS A 100 10.31 0.79 11.95
N LEU A 101 10.77 1.91 11.38
CA LEU A 101 10.04 3.16 11.26
C LEU A 101 9.97 3.66 9.81
N PRO A 102 8.80 4.13 9.35
CA PRO A 102 7.47 3.68 9.76
C PRO A 102 7.17 2.29 9.21
N ASP A 103 5.95 1.80 9.44
CA ASP A 103 5.46 0.54 8.88
C ASP A 103 4.17 0.75 8.07
N ARG A 104 3.99 -0.05 7.01
CA ARG A 104 2.92 0.08 6.02
C ARG A 104 2.57 -1.28 5.48
N GLU A 105 1.37 -1.79 5.77
CA GLU A 105 0.99 -3.13 5.36
C GLU A 105 -0.17 -3.13 4.35
N PRO A 106 -0.01 -3.79 3.17
CA PRO A 106 -0.98 -3.77 2.10
C PRO A 106 -2.11 -4.78 2.28
N VAL A 107 -3.29 -4.39 1.81
CA VAL A 107 -4.47 -5.24 1.57
C VAL A 107 -5.12 -4.79 0.26
N TYR A 108 -5.21 -5.68 -0.73
CA TYR A 108 -5.85 -5.43 -2.02
C TYR A 108 -7.12 -6.25 -2.12
N VAL A 109 -8.24 -5.59 -2.43
CA VAL A 109 -9.56 -6.21 -2.57
C VAL A 109 -9.93 -6.23 -4.05
N ALA A 110 -10.09 -7.41 -4.62
CA ALA A 110 -10.56 -7.59 -5.99
C ALA A 110 -12.08 -7.71 -5.99
N VAL A 111 -12.74 -6.90 -6.82
CA VAL A 111 -14.20 -6.82 -6.90
C VAL A 111 -14.66 -6.99 -8.34
N SER A 112 -15.56 -7.94 -8.56
CA SER A 112 -16.21 -8.18 -9.85
C SER A 112 -17.72 -8.09 -9.70
N ASP A 113 -18.38 -7.39 -10.61
CA ASP A 113 -19.85 -7.21 -10.60
C ASP A 113 -20.41 -6.70 -9.25
N GLY A 114 -19.60 -5.93 -8.52
CA GLY A 114 -19.94 -5.36 -7.22
C GLY A 114 -19.78 -6.29 -6.01
N ALA A 115 -19.31 -7.52 -6.21
CA ALA A 115 -19.02 -8.48 -5.15
C ALA A 115 -17.50 -8.61 -4.94
N VAL A 116 -17.08 -8.82 -3.70
CA VAL A 116 -15.68 -9.15 -3.38
C VAL A 116 -15.40 -10.57 -3.85
N ASP A 117 -14.48 -10.71 -4.81
CA ASP A 117 -14.05 -12.01 -5.31
C ASP A 117 -12.99 -12.62 -4.40
N ARG A 118 -11.96 -11.83 -4.10
CA ARG A 118 -10.81 -12.27 -3.30
C ARG A 118 -10.07 -11.08 -2.70
N VAL A 119 -9.23 -11.38 -1.72
CA VAL A 119 -8.36 -10.39 -1.07
C VAL A 119 -6.93 -10.90 -1.09
N VAL A 120 -6.02 -10.01 -1.44
CA VAL A 120 -4.57 -10.25 -1.37
C VAL A 120 -4.02 -9.38 -0.24
N TYR A 121 -3.45 -9.98 0.79
CA TYR A 121 -2.97 -9.25 1.96
C TYR A 121 -1.55 -9.68 2.33
N SER A 122 -0.85 -8.76 2.97
CA SER A 122 0.43 -9.01 3.60
C SER A 122 0.24 -9.86 4.86
N THR A 123 1.01 -10.92 5.06
CA THR A 123 1.02 -11.73 6.29
C THR A 123 2.19 -11.39 7.21
N TRP A 124 3.40 -11.43 6.67
CA TRP A 124 4.64 -11.13 7.38
C TRP A 124 5.67 -10.60 6.39
N HIS A 125 6.25 -9.42 6.67
CA HIS A 125 7.26 -8.77 5.82
C HIS A 125 6.87 -8.82 4.35
N TYR A 126 5.72 -8.25 3.98
CA TYR A 126 5.28 -8.18 2.58
C TYR A 126 5.16 -9.52 1.84
N ALA A 127 5.15 -10.67 2.53
CA ALA A 127 4.68 -11.92 1.95
C ALA A 127 3.19 -11.79 1.67
N ALA A 128 2.76 -12.06 0.44
CA ALA A 128 1.36 -11.97 0.06
C ALA A 128 0.69 -13.34 0.20
N GLU A 129 -0.52 -13.31 0.73
CA GLU A 129 -1.45 -14.44 0.73
C GLU A 129 -2.76 -14.00 0.05
N THR A 130 -3.45 -14.96 -0.57
CA THR A 130 -4.73 -14.74 -1.25
C THR A 130 -5.82 -15.54 -0.56
N ASP A 131 -6.90 -14.87 -0.19
CA ASP A 131 -8.14 -15.48 0.27
C ASP A 131 -9.22 -15.30 -0.80
N ASP A 132 -9.58 -16.42 -1.45
CA ASP A 132 -10.56 -16.49 -2.55
C ASP A 132 -12.02 -16.54 -2.07
N ASP A 133 -12.28 -16.61 -0.75
CA ASP A 133 -13.62 -16.57 -0.17
C ASP A 133 -13.61 -15.85 1.19
N PRO A 134 -13.25 -14.55 1.19
CA PRO A 134 -13.01 -13.83 2.42
C PRO A 134 -14.31 -13.64 3.21
N SER A 135 -14.22 -13.85 4.53
CA SER A 135 -15.30 -13.46 5.44
C SER A 135 -15.53 -11.96 5.38
N GLN A 136 -16.79 -11.55 5.33
CA GLN A 136 -17.17 -10.16 5.09
C GLN A 136 -18.10 -9.61 6.17
N TYR A 137 -17.95 -8.32 6.49
CA TYR A 137 -18.95 -7.51 7.17
C TYR A 137 -19.82 -6.83 6.11
N ASP A 138 -21.15 -6.88 6.29
CA ASP A 138 -22.15 -6.33 5.36
C ASP A 138 -21.91 -6.69 3.87
N SER A 139 -21.39 -7.89 3.60
CA SER A 139 -21.15 -8.46 2.25
C SER A 139 -20.20 -7.68 1.34
N THR A 140 -19.42 -6.75 1.90
CA THR A 140 -18.55 -5.85 1.09
C THR A 140 -17.22 -5.55 1.75
N HIS A 141 -17.12 -5.68 3.08
CA HIS A 141 -15.92 -5.35 3.84
C HIS A 141 -15.21 -6.63 4.28
N PRO A 142 -14.06 -7.00 3.66
CA PRO A 142 -13.29 -8.14 4.13
C PRO A 142 -12.88 -7.99 5.59
N ARG A 143 -12.98 -9.07 6.36
CA ARG A 143 -12.60 -9.09 7.78
C ARG A 143 -11.21 -9.68 7.93
N LEU A 144 -10.30 -8.88 8.45
CA LEU A 144 -8.92 -9.29 8.69
C LEU A 144 -8.54 -8.99 10.14
N GLN A 145 -7.78 -9.89 10.75
CA GLN A 145 -7.07 -9.59 11.99
C GLN A 145 -5.66 -9.15 11.68
N VAL A 146 -5.20 -8.11 12.36
CA VAL A 146 -3.80 -7.70 12.30
C VAL A 146 -2.97 -8.56 13.25
N ILE A 147 -1.89 -9.14 12.74
CA ILE A 147 -1.00 -10.05 13.46
C ILE A 147 -0.03 -9.22 14.30
N ALA A 148 -0.11 -9.34 15.62
CA ALA A 148 0.89 -8.76 16.51
C ALA A 148 2.14 -9.66 16.58
N PRO A 149 3.37 -9.10 16.63
CA PRO A 149 3.68 -7.67 16.57
C PRO A 149 3.92 -7.11 15.16
N TRP A 150 3.87 -7.95 14.12
CA TRP A 150 4.38 -7.64 12.77
C TRP A 150 3.42 -6.88 11.84
N HIS A 151 2.21 -6.56 12.29
CA HIS A 151 1.19 -5.82 11.56
C HIS A 151 0.69 -6.37 10.21
N GLY A 152 1.21 -7.49 9.72
CA GLY A 152 0.54 -8.19 8.64
C GLY A 152 -0.83 -8.72 9.07
N HIS A 153 -1.48 -9.46 8.20
CA HIS A 153 -2.90 -9.75 8.26
C HIS A 153 -3.15 -11.25 8.15
N GLN A 154 -4.27 -11.68 8.73
CA GLN A 154 -4.83 -13.00 8.52
C GLN A 154 -6.37 -12.90 8.45
N PRO A 155 -7.06 -13.84 7.78
CA PRO A 155 -8.51 -13.87 7.73
C PRO A 155 -9.11 -13.94 9.13
N SER A 156 -10.24 -13.26 9.34
CA SER A 156 -10.93 -13.28 10.63
C SER A 156 -12.44 -13.29 10.47
N GLU A 157 -13.12 -13.89 11.43
CA GLU A 157 -14.57 -13.76 11.61
C GLU A 157 -14.94 -12.81 12.75
N SER A 158 -13.94 -12.32 13.50
CA SER A 158 -14.14 -11.42 14.62
C SER A 158 -14.66 -10.05 14.16
N GLY A 159 -15.16 -9.27 15.13
CA GLY A 159 -15.44 -7.85 14.89
C GLY A 159 -14.14 -7.09 14.62
N GLY A 160 -14.26 -5.91 14.02
CA GLY A 160 -13.14 -5.01 13.80
C GLY A 160 -13.63 -3.58 13.72
N GLU A 161 -12.73 -2.69 13.32
CA GLU A 161 -13.03 -1.28 13.11
C GLU A 161 -12.48 -0.80 11.77
N PHE A 162 -13.10 0.26 11.24
CA PHE A 162 -12.61 0.94 10.05
C PHE A 162 -11.52 1.93 10.45
N VAL A 163 -10.35 1.81 9.83
CA VAL A 163 -9.27 2.78 9.97
C VAL A 163 -9.61 4.02 9.13
N THR A 164 -9.22 5.21 9.59
CA THR A 164 -9.49 6.43 8.81
C THR A 164 -8.78 6.38 7.45
N LEU A 165 -9.53 6.56 6.37
CA LEU A 165 -9.00 6.57 5.00
C LEU A 165 -8.30 7.89 4.65
N ASP A 166 -7.30 7.81 3.79
CA ASP A 166 -6.60 8.95 3.19
C ASP A 166 -6.14 8.59 1.76
N ASP A 167 -5.75 9.58 0.96
CA ASP A 167 -5.41 9.36 -0.45
C ASP A 167 -3.97 8.84 -0.62
N LEU A 168 -3.84 7.61 -1.12
CA LEU A 168 -2.53 7.04 -1.43
C LEU A 168 -1.84 7.80 -2.58
N SER A 169 -2.61 8.33 -3.54
CA SER A 169 -2.04 9.04 -4.68
C SER A 169 -1.28 10.31 -4.27
N GLY A 170 -1.71 10.91 -3.15
CA GLY A 170 -1.10 12.12 -2.58
C GLY A 170 0.19 11.88 -1.80
N VAL A 171 0.45 10.65 -1.34
CA VAL A 171 1.63 10.32 -0.50
C VAL A 171 2.60 9.33 -1.15
N TYR A 172 2.17 8.60 -2.17
CA TYR A 172 2.95 7.53 -2.82
C TYR A 172 4.33 7.99 -3.28
N GLY A 173 4.38 9.11 -4.02
CA GLY A 173 5.65 9.65 -4.52
C GLY A 173 6.59 10.08 -3.40
N ASP A 174 6.06 10.68 -2.33
CA ASP A 174 6.85 11.10 -1.18
C ASP A 174 7.39 9.90 -0.40
N TRP A 175 6.61 8.82 -0.25
CA TRP A 175 7.09 7.60 0.40
C TRP A 175 8.25 6.97 -0.35
N LEU A 176 8.14 6.85 -1.68
CA LEU A 176 9.23 6.35 -2.51
C LEU A 176 10.47 7.25 -2.45
N ALA A 177 10.29 8.57 -2.47
CA ALA A 177 11.37 9.54 -2.35
C ALA A 177 12.09 9.45 -0.98
N ASN A 178 11.36 9.05 0.06
CA ASN A 178 11.89 8.84 1.42
C ASN A 178 12.34 7.39 1.68
N GLY A 179 12.63 6.62 0.62
CA GLY A 179 13.29 5.33 0.75
C GLY A 179 12.36 4.15 1.05
N TRP A 180 11.07 4.27 0.78
CA TRP A 180 10.16 3.13 0.94
C TRP A 180 10.55 1.98 0.01
N GLY A 181 11.01 0.88 0.61
CA GLY A 181 11.57 -0.29 -0.05
C GLY A 181 10.50 -1.30 -0.47
N VAL A 182 9.68 -0.93 -1.46
CA VAL A 182 8.62 -1.78 -2.01
C VAL A 182 8.90 -2.09 -3.49
N ASP A 183 8.43 -3.23 -4.00
CA ASP A 183 8.32 -3.43 -5.44
C ASP A 183 7.27 -2.46 -6.00
N ARG A 184 7.74 -1.49 -6.80
CA ARG A 184 6.88 -0.40 -7.28
C ARG A 184 5.76 -0.91 -8.16
N ARG A 185 6.01 -1.94 -8.97
CA ARG A 185 5.01 -2.51 -9.86
C ARG A 185 3.91 -3.19 -9.05
N SER A 186 4.26 -3.96 -8.01
CA SER A 186 3.28 -4.55 -7.08
C SER A 186 2.36 -3.52 -6.43
N VAL A 187 2.76 -2.24 -6.31
CA VAL A 187 1.90 -1.18 -5.76
C VAL A 187 0.86 -0.68 -6.77
N VAL A 188 1.26 -0.52 -8.04
CA VAL A 188 0.46 0.13 -9.09
C VAL A 188 -0.25 -0.86 -10.03
N ASP A 189 0.10 -2.14 -9.97
CA ASP A 189 -0.43 -3.26 -10.75
C ASP A 189 -0.78 -4.40 -9.76
N PRO A 190 -1.97 -4.37 -9.11
CA PRO A 190 -2.30 -5.29 -8.02
C PRO A 190 -2.21 -6.78 -8.36
N PRO A 191 -2.62 -7.25 -9.56
CA PRO A 191 -2.36 -8.64 -9.99
C PRO A 191 -0.88 -9.02 -9.98
N HIS A 192 0.04 -8.06 -10.16
CA HIS A 192 1.47 -8.35 -10.07
C HIS A 192 1.89 -8.82 -8.67
N ALA A 193 1.36 -8.18 -7.62
CA ALA A 193 1.64 -8.57 -6.24
C ALA A 193 1.09 -9.96 -5.94
N GLU A 194 -0.12 -10.24 -6.42
CA GLU A 194 -0.79 -11.55 -6.36
C GLU A 194 0.06 -12.64 -7.03
N ASP A 195 0.41 -12.47 -8.30
CA ASP A 195 1.17 -13.44 -9.09
C ASP A 195 2.57 -13.71 -8.51
N ARG A 196 3.19 -12.68 -7.95
CA ARG A 196 4.53 -12.74 -7.36
C ARG A 196 4.52 -13.31 -5.96
N GLY A 197 3.40 -13.19 -5.24
CA GLY A 197 3.25 -13.58 -3.85
C GLY A 197 3.99 -12.67 -2.86
N ASN A 198 4.35 -11.44 -3.23
CA ASN A 198 4.96 -10.47 -2.30
C ASN A 198 5.03 -9.03 -2.85
N TRP A 199 5.34 -8.08 -1.97
CA TRP A 199 5.68 -6.68 -2.30
C TRP A 199 7.18 -6.35 -2.11
N TRP A 200 8.06 -7.34 -1.98
CA TRP A 200 9.49 -7.08 -1.82
C TRP A 200 10.13 -6.61 -3.14
N PRO A 201 11.02 -5.59 -3.07
CA PRO A 201 11.72 -5.12 -4.26
C PRO A 201 12.52 -6.26 -4.91
N GLU A 202 12.60 -6.24 -6.24
CA GLU A 202 13.28 -7.28 -7.03
C GLU A 202 14.68 -7.64 -6.51
N SER A 203 15.45 -6.63 -6.09
CA SER A 203 16.81 -6.81 -5.59
C SER A 203 16.92 -7.65 -4.31
N GLN A 204 15.81 -7.83 -3.58
CA GLN A 204 15.80 -8.49 -2.28
C GLN A 204 14.99 -9.80 -2.27
N GLN A 205 14.56 -10.29 -3.45
CA GLN A 205 13.74 -11.51 -3.57
C GLN A 205 14.36 -12.77 -2.96
N ARG A 206 15.69 -12.90 -3.02
CA ARG A 206 16.39 -14.04 -2.41
C ARG A 206 16.28 -14.01 -0.90
N ASP A 207 16.47 -12.84 -0.30
CA ASP A 207 16.48 -12.66 1.15
C ASP A 207 15.06 -12.82 1.69
N HIS A 208 14.06 -12.29 0.98
CA HIS A 208 12.65 -12.55 1.24
C HIS A 208 12.31 -14.05 1.30
N LYS A 209 12.65 -14.81 0.25
CA LYS A 209 12.36 -16.25 0.18
C LYS A 209 13.00 -17.04 1.32
N LEU A 210 14.21 -16.64 1.72
CA LEU A 210 14.88 -17.24 2.88
C LEU A 210 14.14 -16.87 4.17
N ALA A 211 13.81 -15.60 4.35
CA ALA A 211 13.12 -15.08 5.53
C ALA A 211 11.77 -15.79 5.74
N VAL A 212 10.93 -15.88 4.71
CA VAL A 212 9.65 -16.60 4.74
C VAL A 212 9.84 -18.08 5.06
N TRP A 213 10.77 -18.76 4.36
CA TRP A 213 11.06 -20.18 4.62
C TRP A 213 11.49 -20.44 6.07
N PHE A 214 12.32 -19.55 6.63
CA PHE A 214 12.72 -19.65 8.03
C PHE A 214 11.54 -19.42 8.97
N HIS A 215 10.71 -18.41 8.74
CA HIS A 215 9.51 -18.13 9.52
C HIS A 215 8.56 -19.34 9.56
N GLU A 216 8.30 -19.96 8.41
CA GLU A 216 7.46 -21.17 8.30
C GLU A 216 8.04 -22.36 9.08
N LEU A 217 9.35 -22.59 8.96
CA LEU A 217 10.02 -23.70 9.63
C LEU A 217 10.01 -23.60 11.15
N THR A 218 10.04 -22.39 11.67
CA THR A 218 10.19 -22.14 13.11
C THR A 218 8.87 -21.83 13.80
N GLY A 219 7.77 -21.76 13.05
CA GLY A 219 6.47 -21.34 13.58
C GLY A 219 6.49 -19.89 14.08
N GLY A 220 7.20 -19.01 13.35
CA GLY A 220 7.27 -17.59 13.67
C GLY A 220 8.45 -17.14 14.54
N TRP A 221 9.48 -17.95 14.71
CA TRP A 221 10.72 -17.56 15.41
C TRP A 221 11.86 -17.26 14.44
N VAL A 222 12.30 -16.01 14.33
CA VAL A 222 13.43 -15.64 13.45
C VAL A 222 14.70 -15.48 14.31
N PRO A 223 15.79 -16.25 14.07
CA PRO A 223 17.04 -16.07 14.80
C PRO A 223 17.77 -14.77 14.38
N ASP A 224 18.43 -14.15 15.37
CA ASP A 224 19.37 -13.00 15.34
C ASP A 224 20.40 -12.99 14.18
N THR A 225 20.57 -14.11 13.46
CA THR A 225 21.51 -14.27 12.34
C THR A 225 21.01 -13.72 11.01
N PHE A 226 19.75 -13.29 10.91
CA PHE A 226 19.18 -12.60 9.73
C PHE A 226 19.20 -11.08 9.88
N ARG A 227 20.35 -10.52 10.28
CA ARG A 227 20.58 -9.07 10.20
C ARG A 227 20.74 -8.69 8.73
N LEU A 228 19.66 -8.25 8.12
CA LEU A 228 19.71 -7.48 6.89
C LEU A 228 20.06 -6.06 7.30
N ASP A 229 21.36 -5.73 7.25
CA ASP A 229 21.80 -4.34 7.34
C ASP A 229 21.06 -3.57 6.22
N THR A 230 20.22 -2.62 6.63
CA THR A 230 19.56 -1.63 5.76
C THR A 230 20.51 -0.48 5.46
#